data_AF-A0A0V0GDU5-F1
#
_entry.id   AF-A0A0V0GDU5-F1
#
_cell.length_a   1.000
_cell.length_b   1.000
_cell.length_c   1.000
_cell.angle_alpha   90.00
_cell.angle_beta   90.00
_cell.angle_gamma   90.00
#
_symmetry.space_group_name_H-M   'P 1'
#
loop_
_entity.id
_entity.type
_entity.pdbx_description
1 polymer ?
#
loop_
_entity_poly.entity_id
_entity_poly.type
_entity_poly.pdbx_seq_one_letter_code
_entity_poly.pdbx_strand_id
1 'polypeptide(L)'
;MPWYQRKIASMIFTTPPTSSFEEALGYFNKAEEVDPRFYSHNLLMLGKTYIKLNKEDKARYYLDLACNYPVSTDDDMLANKEACDLLSKIKPKKINI
;
A
#
# COMPACT_ATOMS: atom_id res chain seq x y z
N MET A 1 -8.13 34.66 -20.84
CA MET A 1 -8.12 33.24 -21.24
C MET A 1 -9.44 32.89 -21.91
N PRO A 2 -9.44 32.49 -23.20
CA PRO A 2 -10.61 31.93 -23.88
C PRO A 2 -11.20 30.74 -23.12
N TRP A 3 -12.53 30.60 -23.13
CA TRP A 3 -13.26 29.55 -22.39
C TRP A 3 -12.81 28.13 -22.74
N TYR A 4 -12.39 27.90 -23.99
CA TYR A 4 -11.93 26.58 -24.46
C TYR A 4 -10.55 26.22 -23.89
N GLN A 5 -9.65 27.20 -23.72
CA GLN A 5 -8.34 26.98 -23.10
C GLN A 5 -8.48 26.59 -21.63
N ARG A 6 -9.45 27.19 -20.92
CA ARG A 6 -9.77 26.80 -19.53
C ARG A 6 -10.29 25.36 -19.45
N LYS A 7 -11.04 24.89 -20.45
CA LYS A 7 -11.57 23.52 -20.52
C LYS A 7 -10.48 22.48 -20.80
N ILE A 8 -9.57 22.77 -21.73
CA ILE A 8 -8.42 21.90 -22.03
C ILE A 8 -7.46 21.86 -20.83
N ALA A 9 -7.15 23.02 -20.25
CA ALA A 9 -6.38 23.11 -19.01
C ALA A 9 -7.05 22.30 -17.89
N SER A 10 -8.37 22.38 -17.74
CA SER A 10 -9.04 21.57 -16.71
C SER A 10 -9.00 20.06 -16.97
N MET A 11 -8.93 19.61 -18.22
CA MET A 11 -8.77 18.18 -18.49
C MET A 11 -7.34 17.70 -18.25
N ILE A 12 -6.33 18.49 -18.61
CA ILE A 12 -4.91 18.13 -18.39
C ILE A 12 -4.49 18.31 -16.92
N PHE A 13 -5.02 19.32 -16.24
CA PHE A 13 -4.64 19.69 -14.87
C PHE A 13 -5.65 19.30 -13.79
N THR A 14 -6.85 18.79 -14.12
CA THR A 14 -7.88 18.46 -13.10
C THR A 14 -8.45 17.04 -13.17
N THR A 15 -8.14 16.22 -14.19
CA THR A 15 -8.36 14.78 -14.01
C THR A 15 -7.22 14.25 -13.14
N PRO A 16 -7.47 13.85 -11.88
CA PRO A 16 -6.43 13.20 -11.10
C PRO A 16 -5.93 11.99 -11.90
N PRO A 17 -4.60 11.73 -11.93
CA PRO A 17 -4.07 10.56 -12.61
C PRO A 17 -4.83 9.33 -12.11
N THR A 18 -5.46 8.61 -13.03
CA THR A 18 -6.17 7.39 -12.70
C THR A 18 -5.15 6.27 -12.61
N SER A 19 -4.93 5.74 -11.42
CA SER A 19 -4.15 4.52 -11.21
C SER A 19 -5.03 3.46 -10.57
N SER A 20 -4.64 2.20 -10.71
CA SER A 20 -5.35 1.04 -10.17
C SER A 20 -4.55 0.41 -9.03
N PHE A 21 -5.23 -0.33 -8.15
CA PHE A 21 -4.55 -1.09 -7.11
C PHE A 21 -3.68 -2.21 -7.70
N GLU A 22 -4.05 -2.74 -8.87
CA GLU A 22 -3.28 -3.71 -9.63
C GLU A 22 -1.97 -3.11 -10.15
N GLU A 23 -2.01 -1.87 -10.66
CA GLU A 23 -0.82 -1.16 -11.12
C GLU A 23 0.12 -0.86 -9.94
N ALA A 24 -0.42 -0.32 -8.84
CA ALA A 24 0.34 -0.10 -7.61
C ALA A 24 0.99 -1.39 -7.10
N LEU A 25 0.25 -2.50 -7.13
CA LEU A 25 0.78 -3.81 -6.76
C LEU A 25 1.97 -4.22 -7.65
N GLY A 26 1.93 -3.91 -8.95
CA GLY A 26 3.04 -4.13 -9.87
C GLY A 26 4.31 -3.41 -9.43
N TYR A 27 4.20 -2.11 -9.13
CA TYR A 27 5.35 -1.32 -8.68
C TYR A 27 5.91 -1.78 -7.34
N PHE A 28 5.06 -2.07 -6.36
CA PHE A 28 5.52 -2.52 -5.05
C PHE A 28 6.17 -3.90 -5.08
N ASN A 29 5.64 -4.84 -5.87
CA ASN A 29 6.33 -6.13 -6.09
C ASN A 29 7.65 -5.93 -6.81
N LYS A 30 7.75 -4.96 -7.74
CA LYS A 30 9.02 -4.69 -8.41
C LYS A 30 10.08 -4.18 -7.44
N ALA A 31 9.70 -3.38 -6.45
CA ALA A 31 10.59 -2.99 -5.37
C ALA A 31 11.08 -4.21 -4.56
N GLU A 32 10.18 -5.14 -4.21
CA GLU A 32 10.56 -6.38 -3.52
C GLU A 32 11.44 -7.32 -4.37
N GLU A 33 11.32 -7.29 -5.70
CA GLU A 33 12.23 -8.04 -6.59
C GLU A 33 13.64 -7.46 -6.62
N VAL A 34 13.77 -6.14 -6.47
CA VAL A 34 15.06 -5.44 -6.50
C VAL A 34 15.80 -5.63 -5.19
N ASP A 35 15.12 -5.38 -4.07
CA ASP A 35 15.68 -5.59 -2.74
C ASP A 35 14.58 -6.04 -1.76
N PRO A 36 14.46 -7.35 -1.49
CA PRO A 36 13.38 -7.91 -0.69
C PRO A 36 13.36 -7.34 0.73
N ARG A 37 12.18 -6.88 1.18
CA ARG A 37 11.93 -6.43 2.55
C ARG A 37 12.89 -5.33 3.02
N PHE A 38 13.45 -4.53 2.12
CA PHE A 38 14.36 -3.45 2.47
C PHE A 38 13.65 -2.22 3.05
N TYR A 39 12.38 -2.01 2.72
CA TYR A 39 11.65 -0.79 3.06
C TYR A 39 10.31 -1.09 3.74
N SER A 40 10.21 -0.75 5.03
CA SER A 40 9.02 -0.92 5.88
C SER A 40 7.74 -0.38 5.24
N HIS A 41 7.82 0.80 4.62
CA HIS A 41 6.65 1.41 4.00
C HIS A 41 6.19 0.66 2.75
N ASN A 42 7.10 0.05 1.97
CA ASN A 42 6.73 -0.81 0.85
C ASN A 42 5.90 -2.00 1.33
N LEU A 43 6.31 -2.62 2.44
CA LEU A 43 5.59 -3.74 3.06
C LEU A 43 4.20 -3.31 3.55
N LEU A 44 4.11 -2.17 4.22
CA LEU A 44 2.81 -1.59 4.63
C LEU A 44 1.91 -1.34 3.40
N MET A 45 2.46 -0.76 2.34
CA MET A 45 1.71 -0.44 1.13
C MET A 45 1.27 -1.69 0.36
N LEU A 46 2.09 -2.76 0.32
CA LEU A 46 1.68 -4.08 -0.17
C LEU A 46 0.50 -4.61 0.64
N GLY A 47 0.60 -4.57 1.97
CA GLY A 47 -0.49 -4.95 2.87
C GLY A 47 -1.81 -4.23 2.55
N LYS A 48 -1.77 -2.89 2.48
CA LYS A 48 -2.93 -2.05 2.16
C LYS A 48 -3.49 -2.32 0.76
N THR A 49 -2.61 -2.52 -0.22
CA THR A 49 -3.00 -2.82 -1.60
C THR A 49 -3.71 -4.16 -1.69
N TYR A 50 -3.19 -5.20 -1.02
CA TYR A 50 -3.85 -6.50 -0.97
C TYR A 50 -5.19 -6.48 -0.23
N ILE A 51 -5.38 -5.62 0.80
CA ILE A 51 -6.71 -5.38 1.39
C ILE A 51 -7.67 -4.87 0.32
N LYS A 52 -7.27 -3.85 -0.45
CA LYS A 52 -8.12 -3.24 -1.49
C LYS A 52 -8.45 -4.21 -2.63
N LEU A 53 -7.56 -5.17 -2.88
CA LEU A 53 -7.76 -6.24 -3.85
C LEU A 53 -8.47 -7.48 -3.27
N ASN A 54 -8.98 -7.42 -2.04
CA ASN A 54 -9.64 -8.53 -1.35
C ASN A 54 -8.77 -9.81 -1.25
N LYS A 55 -7.45 -9.67 -1.19
CA LYS A 55 -6.49 -10.78 -1.05
C LYS A 55 -5.96 -10.84 0.39
N GLU A 56 -6.85 -11.20 1.32
CA GLU A 56 -6.61 -11.07 2.76
C GLU A 56 -5.37 -11.84 3.25
N ASP A 57 -5.12 -13.06 2.78
CA ASP A 57 -3.94 -13.84 3.20
C ASP A 57 -2.63 -13.11 2.89
N LYS A 58 -2.54 -12.51 1.70
CA LYS A 58 -1.35 -11.73 1.30
C LYS A 58 -1.27 -10.41 2.06
N ALA A 59 -2.41 -9.76 2.30
CA ALA A 59 -2.46 -8.56 3.11
C ALA A 59 -1.89 -8.81 4.51
N ARG A 60 -2.34 -9.89 5.17
CA ARG A 60 -1.85 -10.29 6.49
C ARG A 60 -0.36 -10.56 6.49
N TYR A 61 0.14 -11.30 5.51
CA TYR A 61 1.57 -11.59 5.38
C TYR A 61 2.41 -10.30 5.33
N TYR A 62 2.07 -9.35 4.47
CA TYR A 62 2.84 -8.11 4.35
C TYR A 62 2.66 -7.15 5.52
N LEU A 63 1.46 -7.08 6.13
CA LEU A 63 1.25 -6.29 7.33
C LEU A 63 1.98 -6.88 8.55
N ASP A 64 2.12 -8.21 8.64
CA ASP A 64 2.89 -8.85 9.70
C ASP A 64 4.38 -8.54 9.56
N LEU A 65 4.92 -8.59 8.33
CA LEU A 65 6.29 -8.15 8.07
C LEU A 65 6.51 -6.67 8.42
N ALA A 66 5.56 -5.79 8.07
CA ALA A 66 5.64 -4.37 8.40
C ALA A 66 5.51 -4.13 9.91
N CYS A 67 4.57 -4.79 10.60
CA CYS A 67 4.38 -4.62 12.05
C CYS A 67 5.63 -5.06 12.86
N ASN A 68 6.35 -6.08 12.37
CA ASN A 68 7.56 -6.62 13.01
C ASN A 68 8.87 -6.10 12.40
N TYR A 69 8.82 -5.05 11.58
CA TYR A 69 10.01 -4.52 10.92
C TYR A 69 10.98 -3.86 11.91
N PRO A 70 12.32 -4.03 11.79
CA PRO A 70 13.28 -3.37 12.67
C PRO A 70 13.19 -1.83 12.57
N VAL A 71 12.80 -1.17 13.66
CA VAL A 71 12.65 0.29 13.69
C VAL A 71 14.03 0.94 13.78
N SER A 72 14.41 1.64 12.71
CA SER A 72 15.64 2.46 12.68
C SER A 72 15.34 3.94 12.44
N THR A 73 14.17 4.24 11.89
CA THR A 73 13.70 5.59 11.55
C THR A 73 12.29 5.85 12.09
N ASP A 74 11.91 7.13 12.14
CA ASP A 74 10.53 7.51 12.49
C ASP A 74 9.50 6.95 11.50
N ASP A 75 9.87 6.85 10.21
CA ASP A 75 9.04 6.27 9.17
C ASP A 75 8.77 4.77 9.41
N ASP A 76 9.78 4.03 9.88
CA ASP A 76 9.60 2.63 10.28
C ASP A 76 8.63 2.52 11.46
N MET A 77 8.77 3.38 12.47
CA MET A 77 7.87 3.38 13.62
C MET A 77 6.41 3.64 13.20
N LEU A 78 6.20 4.60 12.31
CA LEU A 78 4.87 4.92 11.77
C LEU A 78 4.32 3.75 10.95
N ALA A 79 5.14 3.15 10.10
CA ALA A 79 4.75 2.02 9.26
C ALA A 79 4.36 0.79 10.12
N ASN A 80 5.16 0.47 11.13
CA ASN A 80 4.88 -0.61 12.08
C ASN A 80 3.55 -0.37 12.79
N LYS A 81 3.37 0.84 13.37
CA LYS A 81 2.15 1.18 14.11
C LYS A 81 0.90 1.03 13.25
N GLU A 82 0.91 1.60 12.04
CA GLU A 82 -0.23 1.48 11.13
C GLU A 82 -0.47 0.01 10.73
N ALA A 83 0.59 -0.75 10.48
CA ALA A 83 0.47 -2.16 10.12
C ALA A 83 -0.15 -3.00 11.24
N CYS A 84 0.28 -2.82 12.48
CA CYS A 84 -0.28 -3.51 13.64
C CYS A 84 -1.75 -3.10 13.87
N ASP A 85 -2.07 -1.82 13.73
CA ASP A 85 -3.45 -1.31 13.82
C ASP A 85 -4.34 -1.91 12.74
N LEU A 86 -3.85 -2.07 11.51
CA LEU A 86 -4.58 -2.72 10.43
C LEU A 86 -4.79 -4.20 10.71
N LEU A 87 -3.77 -4.94 11.16
CA LEU A 87 -3.89 -6.36 11.51
C LEU A 87 -4.99 -6.62 12.55
N SER A 88 -5.11 -5.74 13.56
CA SER A 88 -6.15 -5.85 14.59
C SER A 88 -7.58 -5.76 14.03
N LYS A 89 -7.75 -5.08 12.90
CA LYS A 89 -9.06 -4.86 12.25
C LYS A 89 -9.45 -5.98 11.30
N ILE A 90 -8.50 -6.79 10.84
CA ILE A 90 -8.79 -7.90 9.94
C ILE A 90 -9.28 -9.10 10.78
N LYS A 91 -10.41 -9.73 10.41
CA LYS A 91 -11.04 -10.84 11.16
C LYS A 91 -10.09 -12.02 11.36
N PRO A 92 -9.84 -12.50 12.59
CA PRO A 92 -8.84 -13.53 12.84
C PRO A 92 -9.03 -14.77 11.96
N LYS A 93 -7.92 -15.30 11.45
CA LYS A 93 -7.93 -16.52 10.63
C LYS A 93 -8.56 -17.64 11.45
N LYS A 94 -9.67 -18.21 10.99
CA LYS A 94 -10.24 -19.41 11.62
C LYS A 94 -9.23 -20.53 11.48
N ILE A 95 -8.57 -20.87 12.58
CA ILE A 95 -7.73 -22.06 12.65
C ILE A 95 -8.72 -23.23 12.77
N ASN A 96 -8.96 -23.92 11.66
CA ASN A 96 -9.61 -25.23 11.73
C ASN A 96 -8.56 -26.19 12.29
N ILE A 97 -8.79 -26.63 13.53
CA ILE A 97 -8.02 -27.68 14.21
C ILE A 97 -8.53 -29.03 13.70
#